data_AF-A0A7C5PSG7-F1
#
_entry.id   AF-A0A7C5PSG7-F1
#
_cell.length_a   1.000
_cell.length_b   1.000
_cell.length_c   1.000
_cell.angle_alpha   90.00
_cell.angle_beta   90.00
_cell.angle_gamma   90.00
#
_symmetry.space_group_name_H-M   'P 1'
#
loop_
_entity.id
_entity.type
_entity.pdbx_description
1 polymer ?
#
loop_
_entity_poly.entity_id
_entity_poly.type
_entity_poly.pdbx_seq_one_letter_code
_entity_poly.pdbx_strand_id
1 'polypeptide(L)' 'MARLSNLAHRDIETVIHPYANLATHRETGPLVLEEGKGIYVTDSEGKQYIE' A
#
# COMPACT_ATOMS: atom_id res chain seq x y z
N MET A 1 -0.42 -11.52 12.35
CA MET A 1 -0.27 -10.56 11.22
C MET A 1 -1.65 -10.24 10.69
N ALA A 2 -1.91 -8.98 10.31
CA ALA A 2 -3.17 -8.60 9.67
C ALA A 2 -3.30 -9.34 8.33
N ARG A 3 -4.52 -9.73 7.96
CA ARG A 3 -4.78 -10.41 6.71
C ARG A 3 -4.70 -9.41 5.56
N LEU A 4 -3.86 -9.67 4.57
CA LEU A 4 -3.73 -8.83 3.38
C LEU A 4 -5.05 -8.73 2.61
N SER A 5 -5.37 -7.52 2.13
CA SER A 5 -6.56 -7.26 1.31
C SER A 5 -6.44 -7.96 -0.05
N ASN A 6 -7.55 -8.08 -0.79
CA ASN A 6 -7.50 -8.61 -2.17
C ASN A 6 -6.60 -7.76 -3.07
N LEU A 7 -6.65 -6.44 -2.90
CA LEU A 7 -5.83 -5.49 -3.65
C LEU A 7 -4.34 -5.70 -3.35
N ALA A 8 -3.98 -5.86 -2.08
CA ALA A 8 -2.60 -6.16 -1.68
C ALA A 8 -2.08 -7.47 -2.28
N HIS A 9 -2.90 -8.53 -2.32
CA HIS A 9 -2.51 -9.78 -2.99
C HIS A 9 -2.27 -9.59 -4.48
N ARG A 10 -3.16 -8.86 -5.17
CA ARG A 10 -2.99 -8.59 -6.61
C ARG A 10 -1.71 -7.81 -6.90
N ASP A 11 -1.41 -6.81 -6.06
CA ASP A 11 -0.18 -6.05 -6.16
C ASP A 11 1.06 -6.94 -6.00
N ILE A 12 1.14 -7.71 -4.91
CA ILE A 12 2.26 -8.61 -4.61
C ILE A 12 2.53 -9.60 -5.76
N GLU A 13 1.47 -10.08 -6.42
CA GLU A 13 1.59 -11.10 -7.47
C GLU A 13 1.87 -10.54 -8.86
N THR A 14 1.71 -9.23 -9.09
CA THR A 14 1.76 -8.66 -10.46
C THR A 14 2.64 -7.43 -10.63
N VAL A 15 3.08 -6.79 -9.53
CA VAL A 15 3.84 -5.54 -9.57
C VAL A 15 5.17 -5.70 -8.83
N ILE A 16 6.26 -5.26 -9.46
CA ILE A 16 7.56 -5.10 -8.81
C ILE A 16 7.72 -3.63 -8.44
N HIS A 17 7.74 -3.34 -7.15
CA HIS A 17 7.92 -1.98 -6.65
C HIS A 17 9.40 -1.55 -6.69
N PRO A 18 9.72 -0.39 -7.28
CA PRO A 18 11.06 0.15 -7.22
C PRO A 18 11.41 0.54 -5.78
N TYR A 19 12.69 0.44 -5.41
CA TYR A 19 13.21 0.83 -4.09
C TYR A 19 12.55 0.14 -2.87
N ALA A 20 11.86 -0.99 -3.07
CA ALA A 20 11.27 -1.78 -2.01
C ALA A 20 12.12 -3.03 -1.69
N ASN A 21 12.10 -3.47 -0.44
CA ASN A 21 12.55 -4.82 -0.09
C ASN A 21 11.45 -5.82 -0.49
N LEU A 22 11.67 -6.56 -1.58
CA LEU A 22 10.67 -7.47 -2.15
C LEU A 22 10.35 -8.66 -1.23
N ALA A 23 11.28 -9.08 -0.37
CA ALA A 23 11.00 -10.15 0.61
C ALA A 23 10.02 -9.65 1.68
N THR A 24 10.29 -8.47 2.25
CA THR A 24 9.40 -7.84 3.23
C THR A 24 8.05 -7.47 2.60
N HIS A 25 8.04 -6.96 1.36
CA HIS A 25 6.81 -6.60 0.65
C HIS A 25 5.81 -7.74 0.53
N ARG A 26 6.30 -8.97 0.28
CA ARG A 26 5.45 -10.18 0.22
C ARG A 26 4.76 -10.49 1.56
N GLU A 27 5.37 -10.11 2.67
CA GLU A 27 4.84 -10.36 4.01
C GLU A 27 3.92 -9.24 4.51
N THR A 28 4.28 -7.98 4.22
CA THR A 28 3.58 -6.80 4.77
C THR A 28 2.58 -6.17 3.82
N GLY A 29 2.74 -6.39 2.51
CA GLY A 29 1.96 -5.74 1.46
C GLY A 29 2.29 -4.26 1.24
N PRO A 30 1.69 -3.65 0.20
CA PRO A 30 1.82 -2.22 -0.09
C PRO A 30 1.00 -1.35 0.87
N LEU A 31 1.41 -0.08 1.00
CA LEU A 31 0.51 1.01 1.39
C LEU A 31 -0.20 1.51 0.13
N VAL A 32 -1.53 1.45 0.11
CA VAL A 32 -2.34 1.94 -1.03
C VAL A 32 -2.94 3.29 -0.66
N LEU A 33 -2.64 4.32 -1.45
CA LEU A 33 -3.24 5.65 -1.35
C LEU A 33 -4.35 5.81 -2.40
N GLU A 34 -5.53 6.25 -1.98
CA GLU A 34 -6.73 6.34 -2.84
C GLU A 34 -7.11 7.77 -3.23
N GLU A 35 -6.89 8.74 -2.34
CA GLU A 35 -7.27 10.14 -2.55
C GLU A 35 -6.16 11.09 -2.11
N GLY A 36 -6.01 12.21 -2.83
CA GLY A 36 -5.17 13.35 -2.44
C GLY A 36 -5.98 14.65 -2.39
N LYS A 37 -5.81 15.44 -1.32
CA LYS A 37 -6.49 16.72 -1.11
C LYS A 37 -5.58 17.73 -0.41
N GLY A 38 -5.09 18.71 -1.18
CA GLY A 38 -4.13 19.68 -0.67
C GLY A 38 -2.83 18.97 -0.24
N ILE A 39 -2.38 19.23 0.99
CA ILE A 39 -1.20 18.59 1.60
C ILE A 39 -1.50 17.22 2.22
N TYR A 40 -2.65 16.62 1.91
CA TYR A 40 -3.07 15.38 2.54
C TYR A 40 -3.28 14.26 1.52
N VAL A 41 -2.90 13.04 1.90
CA VAL A 41 -3.24 11.81 1.18
C VAL A 41 -3.98 10.85 2.12
N THR A 42 -4.92 10.09 1.58
CA THR A 42 -5.73 9.13 2.35
C THR A 42 -5.50 7.72 1.82
N ASP A 43 -5.22 6.77 2.73
CA ASP A 43 -5.06 5.36 2.37
C ASP A 43 -6.39 4.63 2.19
N SER A 44 -6.34 3.40 1.66
CA SER A 44 -7.50 2.54 1.45
C SER A 44 -8.23 2.11 2.72
N GLU A 45 -7.66 2.37 3.91
CA GLU A 45 -8.32 2.14 5.21
C GLU A 45 -8.95 3.42 5.77
N GLY A 46 -8.90 4.53 5.01
CA GLY A 46 -9.47 5.82 5.37
C GLY A 46 -8.58 6.65 6.28
N LYS A 47 -7.33 6.24 6.53
CA LYS A 47 -6.39 7.01 7.35
C LYS A 47 -5.71 8.07 6.50
N GLN A 48 -5.66 9.28 7.04
CA GLN A 48 -5.09 10.46 6.38
C GLN A 48 -3.67 10.74 6.87
N TYR A 49 -2.79 11.13 5.94
CA TYR A 49 -1.39 11.50 6.14
C TYR A 49 -1.15 12.89 5.57
N ILE A 50 -0.17 13.62 6.13
CA ILE A 50 0.36 14.85 5.52
C ILE A 50 1.47 14.44 4.55
N GLU A 51 1.49 15.05 3.37
CA GLU A 51 2.53 14.90 2.34
C GLU A 51 3.00 16.26 1.79
#